data_AF-A0A8J6B1J0-F1
#
_entry.id   AF-A0A8J6B1J0-F1
#
_cell.length_a   1.000
_cell.length_b   1.000
_cell.length_c   1.000
_cell.angle_alpha   90.00
_cell.angle_beta   90.00
_cell.angle_gamma   90.00
#
_symmetry.space_group_name_H-M   'P 1'
#
loop_
_entity.id
_entity.type
_entity.pdbx_description
1 polymer ?
#
loop_
_entity_poly.entity_id
_entity_poly.type
_entity_poly.pdbx_seq_one_letter_code
_entity_poly.pdbx_strand_id
1 'polypeptide(L)'
;MYTDERRRDFWEDIEQRLLNVCSEALAYFITVNSESHREAWTNLLLLLLTKTLKVSNEKFRAHASKYYPHLCEIMQFDLIPELRAVLRKFFLRIGIVFRIWLADEQLSGRLPSS
;
A
#
# COMPACT_ATOMS: atom_id res chain seq x y z
N MET A 1 -21.59 11.47 -6.41
CA MET A 1 -22.73 10.93 -5.64
C MET A 1 -22.20 9.99 -4.55
N TYR A 2 -21.58 10.51 -3.47
CA TYR A 2 -21.41 9.90 -2.13
C TYR A 2 -20.56 10.83 -1.22
N THR A 3 -20.86 12.12 -1.23
CA THR A 3 -20.32 13.08 -0.24
C THR A 3 -21.51 13.62 0.52
N ASP A 4 -22.13 12.74 1.32
CA ASP A 4 -23.10 13.17 2.32
C ASP A 4 -22.31 13.88 3.42
N GLU A 5 -22.17 15.21 3.30
CA GLU A 5 -21.37 16.05 4.20
C GLU A 5 -21.84 15.97 5.66
N ARG A 6 -23.06 15.48 5.90
CA ARG A 6 -23.63 15.23 7.24
C ARG A 6 -22.96 14.08 7.99
N ARG A 7 -22.06 13.33 7.34
CA ARG A 7 -21.34 12.19 7.94
C ARG A 7 -19.83 12.42 8.06
N ARG A 8 -19.38 13.66 7.85
CA ARG A 8 -17.96 14.05 7.96
C ARG A 8 -17.35 13.63 9.29
N ASP A 9 -18.11 13.80 10.36
CA ASP A 9 -17.70 13.52 11.73
C ASP A 9 -17.32 12.04 11.94
N PHE A 10 -17.81 11.13 11.10
CA PHE A 10 -17.49 9.70 11.16
C PHE A 10 -16.39 9.27 10.18
N TRP A 11 -15.91 10.14 9.29
CA TRP A 11 -14.92 9.74 8.29
C TRP A 11 -13.59 9.34 8.91
N GLU A 12 -13.13 10.06 9.94
CA GLU A 12 -11.90 9.72 10.64
C GLU A 12 -12.01 8.37 11.36
N ASP A 13 -13.13 8.12 12.04
CA ASP A 13 -13.40 6.84 12.70
C ASP A 13 -13.44 5.67 11.72
N ILE A 14 -14.10 5.85 10.57
CA ILE A 14 -14.17 4.84 9.51
C ILE A 14 -12.78 4.57 8.93
N GLU A 15 -11.99 5.62 8.70
CA GLU A 15 -10.63 5.51 8.19
C GLU A 15 -9.71 4.77 9.17
N GLN A 16 -9.79 5.07 10.46
CA GLN A 16 -9.05 4.36 11.51
C GLN A 16 -9.44 2.88 11.60
N ARG A 17 -10.75 2.58 11.55
CA ARG A 17 -11.23 1.19 11.52
C ARG A 17 -10.72 0.45 10.29
N LEU A 18 -10.74 1.08 9.12
CA LEU A 18 -10.22 0.48 7.89
C LEU A 18 -8.71 0.22 8.01
N LEU A 19 -7.95 1.20 8.53
CA LEU A 19 -6.51 1.04 8.80
C LEU A 19 -6.22 -0.12 9.75
N ASN A 20 -7.02 -0.29 10.81
CA ASN A 20 -6.88 -1.40 11.76
C ASN A 20 -7.17 -2.74 11.08
N VAL A 21 -8.34 -2.90 10.45
CA VAL A 21 -8.77 -4.16 9.82
C VAL A 21 -7.80 -4.59 8.72
N CYS A 22 -7.33 -3.65 7.90
CA CYS A 22 -6.35 -3.97 6.86
C CYS A 22 -4.99 -4.36 7.45
N SER A 23 -4.57 -3.75 8.56
CA SER A 23 -3.35 -4.15 9.27
C SER A 23 -3.46 -5.54 9.87
N GLU A 24 -4.61 -5.86 10.48
CA GLU A 24 -4.90 -7.18 11.02
C GLU A 24 -4.93 -8.25 9.90
N ALA A 25 -5.49 -7.92 8.74
CA ALA A 25 -5.45 -8.80 7.57
C ALA A 25 -4.03 -9.11 7.10
N LEU A 26 -3.12 -8.13 7.12
CA LEU A 26 -1.71 -8.34 6.80
C LEU A 26 -1.01 -9.21 7.87
N ALA A 27 -1.27 -8.94 9.14
CA ALA A 27 -0.74 -9.76 10.23
C ALA A 27 -1.23 -11.21 10.13
N TYR A 28 -2.52 -11.40 9.83
CA TYR A 28 -3.09 -12.73 9.63
C TYR A 28 -2.41 -13.45 8.46
N PHE A 29 -2.25 -12.80 7.30
CA PHE A 29 -1.59 -13.38 6.13
C PHE A 29 -0.19 -13.94 6.45
N ILE A 30 0.59 -13.26 7.29
CA ILE A 30 1.92 -13.71 7.73
C ILE A 30 1.85 -15.06 8.47
N THR A 31 0.80 -15.27 9.26
CA THR A 31 0.62 -16.49 10.07
C THR A 31 -0.02 -17.67 9.32
N VAL A 32 -0.62 -17.43 8.14
CA VAL A 32 -1.34 -18.48 7.39
C VAL A 32 -0.34 -19.51 6.89
N ASN A 33 -0.40 -20.74 7.41
CA ASN A 33 0.50 -21.82 6.97
C ASN A 33 -0.04 -22.71 5.84
N SER A 34 -1.36 -22.73 5.65
CA SER A 34 -2.06 -23.56 4.67
C SER A 34 -1.98 -22.98 3.26
N GLU A 35 -1.59 -23.80 2.30
CA GLU A 35 -1.40 -23.41 0.89
C GLU A 35 -2.68 -22.88 0.22
N SER A 36 -3.81 -23.56 0.39
CA SER A 36 -5.10 -23.13 -0.16
C SER A 36 -5.57 -21.79 0.42
N HIS A 37 -5.34 -21.57 1.71
CA HIS A 37 -5.61 -20.27 2.32
C HIS A 37 -4.65 -19.19 1.80
N ARG A 38 -3.35 -19.48 1.65
CA ARG A 38 -2.40 -18.51 1.08
C ARG A 38 -2.82 -18.05 -0.31
N GLU A 39 -3.29 -18.93 -1.17
CA GLU A 39 -3.75 -18.58 -2.51
C GLU A 39 -4.96 -17.63 -2.47
N ALA A 40 -6.00 -17.98 -1.70
CA ALA A 40 -7.19 -17.13 -1.55
C ALA A 40 -6.84 -15.74 -0.97
N TRP A 41 -5.96 -15.71 0.04
CA TRP A 41 -5.53 -14.46 0.67
C TRP A 41 -4.55 -13.66 -0.18
N THR A 42 -3.84 -14.29 -1.13
CA THR A 42 -2.99 -13.58 -2.10
C THR A 42 -3.81 -12.64 -2.97
N ASN A 43 -4.99 -13.07 -3.43
CA ASN A 43 -5.91 -12.22 -4.18
C ASN A 43 -6.42 -11.04 -3.35
N LEU A 44 -6.74 -11.27 -2.07
CA LEU A 44 -7.12 -10.21 -1.14
C LEU A 44 -5.98 -9.22 -0.91
N LEU A 45 -4.75 -9.71 -0.76
CA LEU A 45 -3.57 -8.88 -0.57
C LEU A 45 -3.27 -8.02 -1.81
N LEU A 46 -3.36 -8.61 -3.01
CA LEU A 46 -3.26 -7.90 -4.27
C LEU A 46 -4.30 -6.79 -4.37
N LEU A 47 -5.55 -7.07 -4.03
CA LEU A 47 -6.62 -6.08 -4.03
C LEU A 47 -6.33 -4.94 -3.03
N LEU A 48 -5.94 -5.29 -1.80
CA LEU A 48 -5.61 -4.33 -0.75
C LEU A 48 -4.49 -3.38 -1.18
N LEU A 49 -3.37 -3.94 -1.64
CA LEU A 49 -2.19 -3.17 -2.03
C LEU A 49 -2.46 -2.31 -3.27
N THR A 50 -3.15 -2.84 -4.29
CA THR A 50 -3.48 -2.08 -5.50
C THR A 50 -4.48 -0.95 -5.24
N LYS A 51 -5.44 -1.13 -4.33
CA LYS A 51 -6.35 -0.05 -3.90
C LYS A 51 -5.60 1.00 -3.10
N THR A 52 -4.74 0.59 -2.16
CA THR A 52 -3.90 1.51 -1.37
C THR A 52 -2.97 2.31 -2.27
N LEU A 53 -2.43 1.72 -3.34
CA LEU A 53 -1.63 2.42 -4.35
C LEU A 53 -2.38 3.53 -5.10
N LYS A 54 -3.71 3.60 -5.03
CA LYS A 54 -4.53 4.60 -5.74
C LYS A 54 -5.07 5.71 -4.84
N VAL A 55 -4.95 5.59 -3.51
CA VAL A 55 -5.42 6.65 -2.58
C VAL A 55 -4.50 7.88 -2.64
N SER A 56 -4.94 9.02 -2.12
CA SER A 56 -4.13 10.26 -2.07
C SER A 56 -2.84 10.06 -1.25
N ASN A 57 -1.84 10.94 -1.44
CA ASN A 57 -0.57 10.81 -0.74
C ASN A 57 -0.71 10.89 0.78
N GLU A 58 -1.63 11.70 1.28
CA GLU A 58 -1.94 11.81 2.71
C GLU A 58 -2.42 10.47 3.29
N LYS A 59 -3.46 9.89 2.70
CA LYS A 59 -3.98 8.58 3.12
C LYS A 59 -2.95 7.47 2.93
N PHE A 60 -2.19 7.54 1.83
CA PHE A 60 -1.12 6.58 1.57
C PHE A 60 -0.05 6.62 2.67
N ARG A 61 0.32 7.78 3.21
CA ARG A 61 1.26 7.85 4.35
C ARG A 61 0.74 7.06 5.54
N ALA A 62 -0.52 7.27 5.94
CA ALA A 62 -1.11 6.58 7.08
C ALA A 62 -1.12 5.05 6.88
N HIS A 63 -1.55 4.60 5.70
CA HIS A 63 -1.52 3.17 5.34
C HIS A 63 -0.09 2.62 5.30
N ALA A 64 0.83 3.30 4.61
CA ALA A 64 2.20 2.85 4.45
C ALA A 64 2.92 2.75 5.80
N SER A 65 2.82 3.77 6.65
CA SER A 65 3.44 3.76 7.98
C SER A 65 2.96 2.58 8.84
N LYS A 66 1.68 2.23 8.76
CA LYS A 66 1.11 1.11 9.52
C LYS A 66 1.47 -0.24 8.93
N TYR A 67 1.46 -0.36 7.61
CA TYR A 67 1.66 -1.63 6.93
C TYR A 67 3.13 -2.01 6.80
N TYR A 68 4.04 -1.02 6.82
CA TYR A 68 5.46 -1.21 6.51
C TYR A 68 6.12 -2.42 7.21
N PRO A 69 6.00 -2.62 8.54
CA PRO A 69 6.60 -3.78 9.20
C PRO A 69 6.07 -5.11 8.65
N HIS A 70 4.75 -5.20 8.44
CA HIS A 70 4.11 -6.39 7.88
C HIS A 70 4.55 -6.67 6.44
N LEU A 71 4.71 -5.62 5.62
CA LEU A 71 5.19 -5.77 4.25
C LEU A 71 6.63 -6.27 4.20
N CYS A 72 7.47 -5.86 5.16
CA CYS A 72 8.84 -6.38 5.30
C CYS A 72 8.87 -7.87 5.67
N GLU A 73 7.97 -8.34 6.55
CA GLU A 73 7.84 -9.77 6.84
C GLU A 73 7.37 -10.56 5.61
N ILE A 74 6.34 -10.06 4.91
CA ILE A 74 5.80 -10.70 3.70
C ILE A 74 6.87 -10.86 2.61
N MET A 75 7.80 -9.89 2.49
CA MET A 75 8.89 -9.97 1.52
C MET A 75 9.82 -11.17 1.71
N GLN A 76 9.86 -11.78 2.89
CA GLN A 76 10.70 -12.95 3.19
C GLN A 76 10.11 -14.26 2.64
N PHE A 77 8.82 -14.26 2.27
CA PHE A 77 8.16 -15.44 1.71
C PHE A 77 8.49 -15.64 0.23
N ASP A 78 8.28 -16.86 -0.26
CA ASP A 78 8.31 -17.14 -1.70
C ASP A 78 7.01 -16.65 -2.36
N LEU A 79 7.04 -15.40 -2.84
CA LEU A 79 5.88 -14.73 -3.41
C LEU A 79 5.74 -15.02 -4.92
N ILE A 80 4.50 -15.16 -5.38
CA ILE A 80 4.22 -15.19 -6.82
C ILE A 80 4.63 -13.87 -7.50
N PRO A 81 4.97 -13.88 -8.81
CA PRO A 81 5.46 -12.70 -9.54
C PRO A 81 4.56 -11.47 -9.42
N GLU A 82 3.25 -11.65 -9.47
CA GLU A 82 2.24 -10.59 -9.45
C GLU A 82 2.29 -9.82 -8.12
N LEU A 83 2.35 -10.54 -7.00
CA LEU A 83 2.41 -9.95 -5.67
C LEU A 83 3.74 -9.22 -5.45
N ARG A 84 4.85 -9.83 -5.89
CA ARG A 84 6.18 -9.18 -5.85
C ARG A 84 6.18 -7.87 -6.64
N ALA A 85 5.54 -7.84 -7.82
CA ALA A 85 5.46 -6.63 -8.65
C ALA A 85 4.65 -5.51 -7.97
N VAL A 86 3.54 -5.85 -7.31
CA VAL A 86 2.71 -4.87 -6.58
C VAL A 86 3.43 -4.35 -5.33
N LEU A 87 4.07 -5.22 -4.55
CA LEU A 87 4.89 -4.82 -3.40
C LEU A 87 6.02 -3.88 -3.81
N ARG A 88 6.73 -4.18 -4.90
CA ARG A 88 7.76 -3.28 -5.44
C ARG A 88 7.21 -1.89 -5.74
N LYS A 89 6.06 -1.79 -6.41
CA LYS A 89 5.40 -0.50 -6.67
C LYS A 89 5.03 0.23 -5.38
N PHE A 90 4.59 -0.52 -4.37
CA PHE A 90 4.28 0.03 -3.05
C PHE A 90 5.50 0.67 -2.39
N PHE A 91 6.62 -0.05 -2.29
CA PHE A 91 7.86 0.47 -1.70
C PHE A 91 8.45 1.65 -2.48
N LEU A 92 8.40 1.61 -3.81
CA LEU A 92 8.82 2.76 -4.62
C LEU A 92 7.97 4.00 -4.33
N ARG A 93 6.66 3.82 -4.17
CA ARG A 93 5.74 4.91 -3.79
C ARG A 93 6.04 5.44 -2.39
N ILE A 94 6.39 4.58 -1.42
CA ILE A 94 6.89 5.01 -0.10
C ILE A 94 8.09 5.94 -0.30
N GLY A 95 9.06 5.53 -1.13
CA GLY A 95 10.24 6.35 -1.40
C GLY A 95 9.91 7.76 -1.88
N ILE A 96 8.96 7.89 -2.81
CA ILE A 96 8.50 9.18 -3.35
C ILE A 96 7.71 9.98 -2.29
N VAL A 97 6.72 9.35 -1.64
CA VAL A 97 5.83 10.03 -0.70
C VAL A 97 6.59 10.52 0.52
N PHE A 98 7.46 9.68 1.09
CA PHE A 98 8.29 10.02 2.24
C PHE A 98 9.58 10.78 1.87
N ARG A 99 9.79 11.06 0.58
CA ARG A 99 10.98 11.77 0.06
C ARG A 99 12.30 11.11 0.50
N ILE A 100 12.33 9.77 0.50
CA ILE A 100 13.52 8.96 0.82
C ILE A 100 14.51 9.01 -0.35
N TRP A 101 14.01 9.01 -1.58
CA TRP A 101 14.77 9.30 -2.78
C TRP A 101 13.97 10.28 -3.62
N LEU A 102 14.62 11.35 -4.06
CA LEU A 102 14.08 12.21 -5.09
C LEU A 102 14.44 11.52 -6.41
N ALA A 103 13.45 11.23 -7.26
CA ALA A 103 13.71 10.88 -8.65
C ALA A 103 14.17 12.15 -9.40
N ASP A 104 15.29 12.72 -8.96
CA ASP A 104 15.82 14.00 -9.41
C ASP A 104 16.71 13.74 -10.63
N GLU A 105 16.15 13.22 -11.73
CA GLU A 105 16.93 13.07 -12.98
C GLU A 105 16.15 12.74 -14.27
N GLN A 106 14.81 12.64 -14.26
CA GLN A 106 14.05 12.42 -15.51
C GLN A 106 13.61 13.72 -16.22
N LEU A 107 13.89 14.90 -15.65
CA LEU A 107 13.52 16.20 -16.25
C LEU A 107 14.67 17.18 -16.50
N SER A 108 15.87 16.97 -15.93
CA SER A 108 17.03 17.82 -16.29
C SER A 108 17.61 17.51 -17.69
N GLY A 109 17.16 16.44 -18.35
CA GLY A 109 17.55 16.09 -19.72
C GLY A 109 16.67 16.71 -20.82
N ARG A 110 15.73 17.62 -20.48
CA ARG A 110 14.85 18.29 -21.44
C ARG A 110 14.80 19.80 -21.23
N LEU A 111 15.93 20.48 -21.38
CA LEU A 111 15.97 21.89 -21.81
C LEU A 111 16.94 22.02 -22.99
N PRO A 112 16.58 22.82 -24.01
CA PRO A 112 17.24 22.80 -25.32
C PRO A 112 18.60 23.51 -25.27
N SER A 113 19.60 22.96 -25.95
CA SER A 113 20.81 23.70 -26.28
C SER A 113 20.47 24.79 -27.31
N SER A 114 20.83 26.02 -26.96
CA SER A 114 20.75 27.25 -27.76
C SER A 114 21.25 27.12 -29.19
#